data_AF-A0A4S2RQ23-F1
#
_entry.id   AF-A0A4S2RQ23-F1
#
_cell.length_a   1.000
_cell.length_b   1.000
_cell.length_c   1.000
_cell.angle_alpha   90.00
_cell.angle_beta   90.00
_cell.angle_gamma   90.00
#
_symmetry.space_group_name_H-M   'P 1'
#
loop_
_entity.id
_entity.type
_entity.pdbx_description
1 polymer ?
#
loop_
_entity_poly.entity_id
_entity_poly.type
_entity_poly.pdbx_seq_one_letter_code
_entity_poly.pdbx_strand_id
1 'polypeptide(L)'
;MTTLAEHRLLAVPDRRVIELYDADAYVGTSAVLDQLDEHVVAGDGYHLYIGSLQSGVGVEVTIRVHSAPPATWPPADGSTELTLECATGSLIVGEFTAGVAGEVELPRPGVYRVRASWQGRESTAHQASAIRMRAVEEQWSRAATRQALDTIAGSETYCFDMWYLHEPEDDDPE
;
A
#
# COMPACT_ATOMS: atom_id res chain seq x y z
N MET A 1 -4.35 -24.01 -4.14
CA MET A 1 -4.36 -22.62 -3.65
C MET A 1 -5.59 -21.95 -4.25
N THR A 2 -6.36 -21.24 -3.44
CA THR A 2 -7.58 -20.54 -3.85
C THR A 2 -7.57 -19.13 -3.25
N THR A 3 -7.92 -18.12 -4.05
CA THR A 3 -8.17 -16.76 -3.56
C THR A 3 -9.48 -16.75 -2.78
N LEU A 4 -9.42 -16.38 -1.51
CA LEU A 4 -10.55 -16.28 -0.59
C LEU A 4 -11.23 -14.92 -0.69
N ALA A 5 -10.44 -13.86 -0.88
CA ALA A 5 -10.90 -12.48 -1.04
C ALA A 5 -9.94 -11.69 -1.94
N GLU A 6 -10.49 -10.76 -2.72
CA GLU A 6 -9.71 -9.80 -3.52
C GLU A 6 -10.39 -8.43 -3.45
N HIS A 7 -9.60 -7.42 -3.07
CA HIS A 7 -10.03 -6.03 -2.98
C HIS A 7 -9.07 -5.16 -3.77
N ARG A 8 -9.62 -4.18 -4.47
CA ARG A 8 -8.85 -3.23 -5.28
C ARG A 8 -9.40 -1.83 -5.05
N LEU A 9 -8.51 -0.90 -4.76
CA LEU A 9 -8.86 0.50 -4.57
C LEU A 9 -7.72 1.41 -5.03
N LEU A 10 -8.04 2.70 -5.17
CA LEU A 10 -7.04 3.74 -5.40
C LEU A 10 -6.73 4.42 -4.08
N ALA A 11 -5.44 4.63 -3.82
CA ALA A 11 -4.95 5.46 -2.72
C ALA A 11 -4.00 6.51 -3.28
N VAL A 12 -4.03 7.72 -2.75
CA VAL A 12 -3.15 8.81 -3.13
C VAL A 12 -2.01 8.89 -2.12
N PRO A 13 -0.75 8.65 -2.51
CA PRO A 13 0.37 8.80 -1.60
C PRO A 13 0.46 10.25 -1.10
N ASP A 14 0.30 10.44 0.21
CA ASP A 14 0.56 11.70 0.90
C ASP A 14 1.98 11.67 1.45
N ARG A 15 2.75 12.72 1.20
CA ARG A 15 4.20 12.74 1.46
C ARG A 15 4.94 11.50 0.93
N ARG A 16 4.42 10.91 -0.15
CA ARG A 16 4.91 9.68 -0.80
C ARG A 16 4.67 8.40 -0.01
N VAL A 17 3.79 8.42 0.98
CA VAL A 17 3.50 7.28 1.85
C VAL A 17 2.04 6.87 1.69
N ILE A 18 1.83 5.55 1.67
CA ILE A 18 0.55 4.88 1.89
C ILE A 18 0.75 3.93 3.07
N GLU A 19 -0.32 3.67 3.80
CA GLU A 19 -0.34 2.86 5.01
C GLU A 19 -1.25 1.65 4.83
N LEU A 20 -0.87 0.54 5.46
CA LEU A 20 -1.70 -0.66 5.57
C LEU A 20 -1.60 -1.20 7.00
N TYR A 21 -2.70 -1.20 7.74
CA TYR A 21 -2.72 -1.56 9.17
C TYR A 21 -4.08 -2.10 9.59
N ASP A 22 -4.14 -2.89 10.66
CA ASP A 22 -5.41 -3.32 11.24
C ASP A 22 -6.12 -2.14 11.93
N ALA A 23 -7.45 -2.12 11.96
CA ALA A 23 -8.23 -1.04 12.54
C ALA A 23 -7.91 -0.73 14.03
N ASP A 24 -7.35 -1.69 14.78
CA ASP A 24 -6.90 -1.48 16.16
C ASP A 24 -5.40 -1.17 16.32
N ALA A 25 -4.65 -1.18 15.22
CA ALA A 25 -3.21 -1.01 15.26
C ALA A 25 -2.83 0.36 15.83
N TYR A 26 -1.95 0.35 16.83
CA TYR A 26 -1.37 1.58 17.36
C TYR A 26 -0.45 2.22 16.30
N VAL A 27 -0.51 3.54 16.14
CA VAL A 27 0.34 4.25 15.18
C VAL A 27 1.80 4.05 15.57
N GLY A 28 2.53 3.33 14.72
CA GLY A 28 3.92 2.94 14.93
C GLY A 28 4.89 4.13 15.04
N THR A 29 6.11 3.83 15.50
CA THR A 29 7.15 4.83 15.72
C THR A 29 7.77 5.26 14.38
N SER A 30 8.15 6.55 14.25
CA SER A 30 8.72 7.16 13.03
C SER A 30 9.93 6.44 12.42
N ALA A 31 10.60 5.55 13.16
CA ALA A 31 11.80 4.82 12.72
C ALA A 31 11.57 3.85 11.57
N VAL A 32 10.33 3.40 11.32
CA VAL A 32 10.01 2.53 10.18
C VAL A 32 9.99 3.32 8.87
N LEU A 33 9.62 4.61 8.92
CA LEU A 33 9.58 5.47 7.73
C LEU A 33 10.98 5.71 7.15
N ASP A 34 12.01 5.77 8.00
CA ASP A 34 13.40 5.93 7.55
C ASP A 34 13.87 4.74 6.69
N GLN A 35 13.25 3.56 6.85
CA GLN A 35 13.56 2.38 6.04
C GLN A 35 13.02 2.50 4.61
N LEU A 36 12.10 3.43 4.34
CA LEU A 36 11.47 3.56 3.03
C LEU A 36 12.40 4.10 1.94
N ASP A 37 13.50 4.73 2.34
CA ASP A 37 14.54 5.18 1.42
C ASP A 37 15.28 3.99 0.77
N GLU A 38 15.41 2.88 1.50
CA GLU A 38 16.08 1.65 1.04
C GLU A 38 15.09 0.55 0.61
N HIS A 39 13.90 0.53 1.22
CA HIS A 39 12.88 -0.48 1.02
C HIS A 39 11.57 0.14 0.52
N VAL A 40 10.94 -0.47 -0.49
CA VAL A 40 9.67 0.07 -1.00
C VAL A 40 8.51 -0.12 -0.03
N VAL A 41 8.55 -1.19 0.77
CA VAL A 41 7.58 -1.51 1.81
C VAL A 41 8.33 -1.90 3.07
N ALA A 42 7.98 -1.29 4.19
CA ALA A 42 8.56 -1.57 5.51
C ALA A 42 7.45 -1.60 6.56
N GLY A 43 7.66 -2.32 7.67
CA GLY A 43 6.65 -2.43 8.71
C GLY A 43 7.19 -3.03 9.99
N ASP A 44 6.43 -2.93 11.07
CA ASP A 44 6.77 -3.44 12.41
C ASP A 44 5.98 -4.69 12.82
N GLY A 45 5.17 -5.23 11.90
CA GLY A 45 4.30 -6.38 12.15
C GLY A 45 2.84 -6.00 12.38
N TYR A 46 2.54 -4.74 12.71
CA TYR A 46 1.17 -4.25 12.92
C TYR A 46 0.79 -3.17 11.90
N HIS A 47 1.79 -2.44 11.41
CA HIS A 47 1.63 -1.36 10.45
C HIS A 47 2.67 -1.49 9.34
N LEU A 48 2.21 -1.51 8.09
CA LEU A 48 3.08 -1.42 6.91
C LEU A 48 3.00 -0.03 6.28
N TYR A 49 4.15 0.53 5.96
CA TYR A 49 4.29 1.74 5.17
C TYR A 49 4.81 1.42 3.78
N ILE A 50 4.29 2.14 2.80
CA ILE A 50 4.59 1.94 1.38
C ILE A 50 5.09 3.24 0.78
N GLY A 51 6.32 3.21 0.28
CA GLY A 51 6.98 4.35 -0.35
C GLY A 51 6.67 4.43 -1.85
N SER A 52 6.04 5.53 -2.26
CA SER A 52 5.93 5.95 -3.67
C SER A 52 7.09 6.89 -4.06
N LEU A 53 7.34 7.06 -5.35
CA LEU A 53 8.31 8.04 -5.84
C LEU A 53 7.67 9.42 -6.08
N GLN A 54 6.34 9.50 -6.07
CA GLN A 54 5.56 10.72 -6.24
C GLN A 54 4.47 10.86 -5.19
N SER A 55 3.90 12.06 -5.11
CA SER A 55 2.68 12.33 -4.32
C SER A 55 1.60 12.92 -5.22
N GLY A 56 0.35 12.74 -4.85
CA GLY A 56 -0.78 13.35 -5.57
C GLY A 56 -1.14 12.69 -6.92
N VAL A 57 -0.60 11.49 -7.20
CA VAL A 57 -1.04 10.60 -8.28
C VAL A 57 -1.60 9.36 -7.58
N GLY A 58 -2.86 9.02 -7.85
CA GLY A 58 -3.45 7.81 -7.27
C GLY A 58 -2.71 6.55 -7.74
N VAL A 59 -2.39 5.66 -6.82
CA VAL A 59 -1.80 4.34 -7.10
C VAL A 59 -2.86 3.28 -6.86
N GLU A 60 -2.75 2.15 -7.57
CA GLU A 60 -3.63 1.01 -7.33
C GLU A 60 -3.10 0.15 -6.19
N VAL A 61 -3.93 -0.08 -5.19
CA VAL A 61 -3.67 -1.02 -4.10
C VAL A 61 -4.58 -2.23 -4.31
N THR A 62 -3.98 -3.40 -4.47
CA THR A 62 -4.69 -4.69 -4.53
C THR A 62 -4.33 -5.52 -3.31
N ILE A 63 -5.33 -5.98 -2.57
CA ILE A 63 -5.18 -6.88 -1.42
C ILE A 63 -5.84 -8.20 -1.78
N ARG A 64 -5.09 -9.30 -1.71
CA ARG A 64 -5.57 -10.65 -2.02
C ARG A 64 -5.30 -11.57 -0.85
N VAL A 65 -6.33 -12.23 -0.35
CA VAL A 65 -6.18 -13.25 0.69
C VAL A 65 -6.28 -14.62 0.05
N HIS A 66 -5.25 -15.45 0.25
CA HIS A 66 -5.16 -16.80 -0.28
C HIS A 66 -5.24 -17.84 0.83
N SER A 67 -5.73 -19.03 0.48
CA SER A 67 -5.74 -20.18 1.39
C SER A 67 -4.33 -20.71 1.73
N ALA A 68 -3.33 -20.39 0.89
CA ALA A 68 -1.93 -20.81 0.96
C ALA A 68 -1.12 -19.94 -0.04
N PRO A 69 0.21 -19.82 0.08
CA PRO A 69 1.00 -19.08 -0.91
C PRO A 69 0.86 -19.69 -2.32
N PRO A 70 0.65 -18.86 -3.36
CA PRO A 70 0.75 -19.28 -4.76
C PRO A 70 2.08 -19.98 -5.08
N ALA A 71 2.02 -21.00 -5.95
CA ALA A 71 3.22 -21.71 -6.42
C ALA A 71 4.11 -20.84 -7.32
N THR A 72 3.50 -19.86 -8.00
CA THR A 72 4.17 -18.90 -8.87
C THR A 72 3.57 -17.52 -8.70
N TRP A 73 4.43 -16.52 -8.69
CA TRP A 73 4.04 -15.12 -8.54
C TRP A 73 3.95 -14.45 -9.91
N PRO A 74 3.02 -13.49 -10.11
CA PRO A 74 3.05 -12.61 -11.26
C PRO A 74 4.39 -11.84 -11.32
N PRO A 75 4.85 -11.45 -12.52
CA PRO A 75 5.98 -10.55 -12.67
C PRO A 75 5.78 -9.25 -11.88
N ALA A 76 6.85 -8.74 -11.28
CA ALA A 76 6.86 -7.47 -10.56
C ALA A 76 8.24 -6.81 -10.70
N ASP A 77 8.29 -5.49 -10.55
CA ASP A 77 9.55 -4.73 -10.53
C ASP A 77 10.35 -5.06 -9.26
N GLY A 78 9.63 -5.36 -8.17
CA GLY A 78 10.21 -5.88 -6.95
C GLY A 78 9.14 -6.44 -6.02
N SER A 79 9.60 -7.14 -4.99
CA SER A 79 8.75 -7.65 -3.92
C SER A 79 9.53 -7.83 -2.62
N THR A 80 8.82 -7.82 -1.51
CA THR A 80 9.33 -8.21 -0.19
C THR A 80 8.27 -9.02 0.56
N GLU A 81 8.70 -9.82 1.54
CA GLU A 81 7.80 -10.56 2.43
C GLU A 81 7.90 -10.01 3.85
N LEU A 82 6.74 -9.77 4.46
CA LEU A 82 6.60 -9.32 5.84
C LEU A 82 5.53 -10.14 6.55
N THR A 83 5.37 -9.91 7.85
CA THR A 83 4.20 -10.35 8.61
C THR A 83 3.33 -9.14 8.89
N LEU A 84 2.02 -9.35 8.92
CA LEU A 84 1.05 -8.36 9.39
C LEU A 84 0.04 -9.04 10.31
N GLU A 85 -0.08 -8.54 11.52
CA GLU A 85 -1.12 -8.89 12.45
C GLU A 85 -2.39 -8.09 12.15
N CYS A 86 -3.49 -8.82 12.03
CA CYS A 86 -4.81 -8.26 11.76
C CYS A 86 -5.79 -8.77 12.83
N ALA A 87 -5.65 -8.24 14.04
CA ALA A 87 -6.35 -8.72 15.24
C ALA A 87 -7.87 -8.51 15.18
N THR A 88 -8.35 -7.43 14.52
CA THR A 88 -9.79 -7.25 14.29
C THR A 88 -10.27 -7.91 13.00
N GLY A 89 -9.36 -8.16 12.06
CA GLY A 89 -9.70 -8.61 10.71
C GLY A 89 -10.25 -7.50 9.83
N SER A 90 -10.20 -6.24 10.27
CA SER A 90 -10.48 -5.06 9.45
C SER A 90 -9.16 -4.38 9.08
N LEU A 91 -8.84 -4.37 7.79
CA LEU A 91 -7.60 -3.83 7.26
C LEU A 91 -7.83 -2.46 6.61
N ILE A 92 -7.14 -1.45 7.10
CA ILE A 92 -7.25 -0.06 6.66
C ILE A 92 -6.15 0.27 5.66
N VAL A 93 -6.52 0.89 4.55
CA VAL A 93 -5.59 1.54 3.62
C VAL A 93 -5.60 3.04 3.90
N GLY A 94 -4.51 3.55 4.48
CA GLY A 94 -4.36 4.96 4.84
C GLY A 94 -3.58 5.77 3.81
N GLU A 95 -3.93 7.04 3.68
CA GLU A 95 -3.19 8.05 2.91
C GLU A 95 -2.37 8.93 3.85
N PHE A 96 -1.67 8.33 4.81
CA PHE A 96 -0.83 9.00 5.80
C PHE A 96 -1.59 10.13 6.53
N THR A 97 -1.34 11.41 6.21
CA THR A 97 -2.06 12.52 6.86
C THR A 97 -3.36 12.94 6.17
N ALA A 98 -3.67 12.37 5.00
CA ALA A 98 -4.85 12.72 4.21
C ALA A 98 -6.10 11.88 4.57
N GLY A 99 -5.97 10.90 5.46
CA GLY A 99 -7.08 10.10 5.98
C GLY A 99 -7.06 8.67 5.45
N VAL A 100 -8.24 8.06 5.32
CA VAL A 100 -8.42 6.66 4.91
C VAL A 100 -8.87 6.61 3.45
N ALA A 101 -8.16 5.84 2.62
CA ALA A 101 -8.56 5.54 1.24
C ALA A 101 -9.63 4.45 1.19
N GLY A 102 -9.56 3.46 2.09
CA GLY A 102 -10.53 2.39 2.17
C GLY A 102 -10.30 1.43 3.33
N GLU A 103 -11.29 0.59 3.56
CA GLU A 103 -11.32 -0.46 4.57
C GLU A 103 -11.65 -1.80 3.89
N VAL A 104 -10.99 -2.87 4.31
CA VAL A 104 -11.10 -4.20 3.74
C VAL A 104 -11.34 -5.21 4.86
N GLU A 105 -12.47 -5.89 4.81
CA GLU A 105 -12.76 -7.01 5.70
C GLU A 105 -11.98 -8.26 5.26
N LEU A 106 -11.18 -8.82 6.16
CA LEU A 106 -10.48 -10.07 5.94
C LEU A 106 -11.41 -11.26 6.22
N PRO A 107 -11.18 -12.44 5.59
CA PRO A 107 -11.99 -13.63 5.83
C PRO A 107 -12.02 -14.09 7.30
N ARG A 108 -10.98 -13.75 8.07
CA ARG A 108 -10.89 -13.95 9.52
C ARG A 108 -9.82 -13.03 10.13
N PRO A 109 -9.90 -12.72 11.42
CA PRO A 109 -8.78 -12.13 12.15
C PRO A 109 -7.59 -13.09 12.28
N GLY A 110 -6.40 -12.53 12.49
CA GLY A 110 -5.18 -13.26 12.82
C GLY A 110 -3.92 -12.68 12.20
N VAL A 111 -2.83 -13.44 12.32
CA VAL A 111 -1.52 -13.07 11.79
C VAL A 111 -1.36 -13.64 10.37
N TYR A 112 -1.02 -12.76 9.44
CA TYR A 112 -0.83 -13.08 8.03
C TYR A 112 0.63 -12.93 7.62
N ARG A 113 1.12 -13.86 6.81
CA ARG A 113 2.29 -13.58 5.97
C ARG A 113 1.81 -12.75 4.79
N VAL A 114 2.56 -11.71 4.43
CA VAL A 114 2.24 -10.81 3.35
C VAL A 114 3.41 -10.77 2.38
N ARG A 115 3.16 -11.09 1.11
CA ARG A 115 4.06 -10.73 0.03
C ARG A 115 3.59 -9.43 -0.59
N ALA A 116 4.34 -8.35 -0.35
CA ALA A 116 4.12 -7.08 -1.01
C ALA A 116 4.93 -7.02 -2.31
N SER A 117 4.29 -6.68 -3.41
CA SER A 117 4.93 -6.53 -4.72
C SER A 117 4.47 -5.26 -5.41
N TRP A 118 5.33 -4.68 -6.26
CA TRP A 118 5.05 -3.40 -6.89
C TRP A 118 5.48 -3.36 -8.35
N GLN A 119 4.81 -2.50 -9.12
CA GLN A 119 5.13 -2.22 -10.52
C GLN A 119 4.88 -0.76 -10.86
N GLY A 120 5.64 -0.25 -11.83
CA GLY A 120 5.38 1.03 -12.49
C GLY A 120 5.80 2.26 -11.69
N ARG A 121 6.62 2.10 -10.64
CA ARG A 121 7.04 3.22 -9.78
C ARG A 121 7.84 4.27 -10.55
N GLU A 122 8.91 3.84 -11.22
CA GLU A 122 9.79 4.76 -11.95
C GLU A 122 9.11 5.41 -13.16
N SER A 123 8.33 4.62 -13.91
CA SER A 123 7.61 5.13 -15.08
C SER A 123 6.55 6.16 -14.70
N THR A 124 5.78 5.90 -13.64
CA THR A 124 4.77 6.83 -13.12
C THR A 124 5.41 8.09 -12.57
N ALA A 125 6.52 7.97 -11.82
CA ALA A 125 7.27 9.11 -11.32
C ALA A 125 7.78 10.01 -12.46
N HIS A 126 8.34 9.40 -13.52
CA HIS A 126 8.81 10.10 -14.69
C HIS A 126 7.67 10.86 -15.39
N GLN A 127 6.54 10.19 -15.63
CA GLN A 127 5.36 10.80 -16.26
C GLN A 127 4.79 11.95 -15.41
N ALA A 128 4.66 11.75 -14.10
CA ALA A 128 4.19 12.76 -13.17
C ALA A 128 5.13 13.98 -13.14
N SER A 129 6.45 13.76 -13.19
CA SER A 129 7.45 14.83 -13.29
C SER A 129 7.29 15.62 -14.60
N ALA A 130 7.16 14.92 -15.74
CA ALA A 130 6.95 15.55 -17.05
C ALA A 130 5.67 16.38 -17.11
N ILE A 131 4.57 15.88 -16.55
CA ILE A 131 3.29 16.62 -16.43
C ILE A 131 3.49 17.90 -15.61
N ARG A 132 4.18 17.82 -14.46
CA ARG A 132 4.42 18.98 -13.60
C ARG A 132 5.32 20.02 -14.27
N MET A 133 6.37 19.58 -14.97
CA MET A 133 7.23 20.49 -15.74
C MET A 133 6.43 21.23 -16.80
N ARG A 134 5.64 20.51 -17.59
CA ARG A 134 4.77 21.10 -18.62
C ARG A 134 3.75 22.06 -18.02
N ALA A 135 3.15 21.72 -16.89
CA ALA A 135 2.21 22.58 -16.19
C ALA A 135 2.84 23.92 -15.76
N VAL A 136 4.11 23.93 -15.37
CA VAL A 136 4.86 25.16 -15.05
C VAL A 136 5.14 25.97 -16.31
N GLU A 137 5.64 25.32 -17.36
CA GLU A 137 5.98 25.98 -18.65
C GLU A 137 4.75 26.62 -19.31
N GLU A 138 3.62 25.91 -19.30
CA GLU A 138 2.36 26.34 -19.92
C GLU A 138 1.44 27.09 -18.94
N GLN A 139 1.89 27.34 -17.70
CA GLN A 139 1.13 28.05 -16.66
C GLN A 139 -0.28 27.49 -16.41
N TRP A 140 -0.37 26.16 -16.32
CA TRP A 140 -1.64 25.49 -16.05
C TRP A 140 -2.21 25.87 -14.69
N SER A 141 -3.54 25.93 -14.61
CA SER A 141 -4.22 26.02 -13.32
C SER A 141 -4.00 24.76 -12.50
N ARG A 142 -4.15 24.86 -11.17
CA ARG A 142 -4.09 23.68 -10.28
C ARG A 142 -5.07 22.58 -10.70
N ALA A 143 -6.27 22.96 -11.14
CA ALA A 143 -7.29 22.02 -11.61
C ALA A 143 -6.85 21.28 -12.88
N ALA A 144 -6.27 22.00 -13.85
CA ALA A 144 -5.75 21.39 -15.08
C ALA A 144 -4.57 20.45 -14.80
N THR A 145 -3.65 20.83 -13.90
CA THR A 145 -2.56 19.96 -13.47
C THR A 145 -3.08 18.71 -12.78
N ARG A 146 -4.07 18.83 -11.89
CA ARG A 146 -4.67 17.67 -11.22
C ARG A 146 -5.32 16.73 -12.24
N GLN A 147 -6.11 17.27 -13.17
CA GLN A 147 -6.75 16.50 -14.23
C GLN A 147 -5.74 15.75 -15.09
N ALA A 148 -4.60 16.36 -15.42
CA ALA A 148 -3.55 15.69 -16.18
C ALA A 148 -2.90 14.55 -15.38
N LEU A 149 -2.64 14.74 -14.08
CA LEU A 149 -2.12 13.69 -13.19
C LEU A 149 -3.11 12.55 -13.00
N ASP A 150 -4.42 12.81 -13.04
CA ASP A 150 -5.44 11.77 -12.96
C ASP A 150 -5.44 10.83 -14.18
N THR A 151 -4.89 11.26 -15.32
CA THR A 151 -4.81 10.40 -16.51
C THR A 151 -3.80 9.26 -16.37
N ILE A 152 -2.89 9.36 -15.40
CA ILE A 152 -1.89 8.33 -15.09
C ILE A 152 -2.18 7.63 -13.76
N ALA A 153 -3.32 7.91 -13.11
CA ALA A 153 -3.70 7.23 -11.88
C ALA A 153 -3.84 5.71 -12.10
N GLY A 154 -3.34 4.93 -11.16
CA GLY A 154 -3.29 3.46 -11.25
C GLY A 154 -2.14 2.90 -12.10
N SER A 155 -1.27 3.73 -12.67
CA SER A 155 -0.09 3.25 -13.42
C SER A 155 0.98 2.67 -12.49
N GLU A 156 1.07 3.18 -11.26
CA GLU A 156 1.82 2.58 -10.18
C GLU A 156 0.89 1.66 -9.38
N THR A 157 1.34 0.44 -9.14
CA THR A 157 0.53 -0.60 -8.47
C THR A 157 1.29 -1.26 -7.34
N TYR A 158 0.56 -1.59 -6.28
CA TYR A 158 1.01 -2.35 -5.12
C TYR A 158 0.05 -3.52 -4.88
N CYS A 159 0.57 -4.73 -4.84
CA CYS A 159 -0.20 -5.95 -4.60
C CYS A 159 0.28 -6.62 -3.31
N PHE A 160 -0.65 -6.85 -2.38
CA PHE A 160 -0.43 -7.53 -1.11
C PHE A 160 -1.12 -8.89 -1.16
N ASP A 161 -0.35 -9.93 -1.43
CA ASP A 161 -0.82 -11.31 -1.38
C ASP A 161 -0.61 -11.84 0.04
N MET A 162 -1.69 -12.15 0.73
CA MET A 162 -1.73 -12.50 2.15
C MET A 162 -2.14 -13.97 2.34
N TRP A 163 -1.56 -14.67 3.30
CA TRP A 163 -2.04 -15.98 3.75
C TRP A 163 -1.90 -16.14 5.24
N TYR A 164 -2.93 -16.75 5.84
CA TYR A 164 -3.05 -16.92 7.28
C TYR A 164 -1.93 -17.82 7.84
N LEU A 165 -1.37 -17.42 8.98
CA LEU A 165 -0.37 -18.19 9.72
C LEU A 165 -0.98 -18.79 10.99
N HIS A 166 -1.44 -17.94 11.91
CA HIS A 166 -1.98 -18.33 13.22
C HIS A 166 -2.85 -17.22 13.82
N GLU A 167 -3.48 -17.53 14.95
CA GLU A 167 -4.27 -16.57 15.74
C GLU A 167 -3.32 -15.53 16.36
N PRO A 168 -3.78 -14.29 16.63
CA PRO A 168 -2.94 -13.30 17.30
C PRO A 168 -2.61 -13.81 18.71
N GLU A 169 -1.46 -13.39 19.24
CA GLU A 169 -1.15 -13.71 20.64
C GLU A 169 -2.06 -12.84 21.51
N ASP A 170 -2.77 -13.45 22.47
CA ASP A 170 -3.52 -12.68 23.45
C ASP A 170 -2.51 -11.87 24.28
N ASP A 171 -2.54 -10.55 24.19
CA ASP A 171 -1.91 -9.68 25.18
C ASP A 171 -2.68 -9.89 26.50
N ASP A 172 -2.33 -10.93 27.25
CA ASP A 172 -2.85 -11.16 28.59
C ASP A 172 -2.55 -9.90 29.43
N PRO A 173 -3.58 -9.17 29.93
CA PRO A 173 -3.32 -8.06 30.83
C PRO A 173 -2.91 -8.62 32.20
N GLU A 174 -1.61 -8.51 32.54
CA GLU A 174 -1.16 -8.62 33.94
C GLU A 174 -1.67 -7.44 34.81
#